data_AF-A0A318URW8-F1
#
_entry.id   AF-A0A318URW8-F1
#
_cell.length_a   1.000
_cell.length_b   1.000
_cell.length_c   1.000
_cell.angle_alpha   90.00
_cell.angle_beta   90.00
_cell.angle_gamma   90.00
#
_symmetry.space_group_name_H-M   'P 1'
#
loop_
_entity.id
_entity.type
_entity.pdbx_description
1 polymer ?
#
loop_
_entity_poly.entity_id
_entity_poly.type
_entity_poly.pdbx_seq_one_letter_code
_entity_poly.pdbx_strand_id
1 'polypeptide(L)'
;MPEPERRLWFHIRGRQLGVKFRRQHGVGSYIVDFYCPEKHLVIEVDGDSHYTDEARKYDIERTIYLNRKGLQVLRFTNEQVMNELDAVLNVILVEIS
;
A
#
# COMPACT_ATOMS: atom_id res chain seq x y z
N MET A 1 -11.63 0.61 8.13
CA MET A 1 -11.11 0.61 6.75
C MET A 1 -11.97 1.61 5.97
N PRO A 2 -11.40 2.76 5.59
CA PRO A 2 -11.96 3.72 4.65
C PRO A 2 -12.44 3.09 3.34
N GLU A 3 -13.32 3.80 2.62
CA GLU A 3 -13.94 3.29 1.39
C GLU A 3 -12.92 2.97 0.28
N PRO A 4 -11.89 3.81 -0.01
CA PRO A 4 -10.86 3.49 -0.99
C PRO A 4 -10.10 2.20 -0.65
N GLU A 5 -9.63 2.06 0.60
CA GLU A 5 -8.99 0.81 1.06
C GLU A 5 -9.93 -0.39 0.93
N ARG A 6 -11.21 -0.25 1.29
CA ARG A 6 -12.19 -1.34 1.19
C ARG A 6 -12.39 -1.77 -0.26
N ARG A 7 -12.47 -0.81 -1.18
CA ARG A 7 -12.57 -1.05 -2.62
C ARG A 7 -11.37 -1.82 -3.12
N LEU A 8 -10.14 -1.36 -2.85
CA LEU A 8 -8.94 -2.07 -3.25
C LEU A 8 -8.85 -3.47 -2.60
N TRP A 9 -9.16 -3.57 -1.31
CA TRP A 9 -9.15 -4.84 -0.57
C TRP A 9 -10.05 -5.90 -1.20
N PHE A 10 -11.22 -5.51 -1.70
CA PHE A 10 -12.13 -6.43 -2.38
C PHE A 10 -11.48 -7.13 -3.57
N HIS A 11 -10.57 -6.46 -4.29
CA HIS A 11 -9.91 -7.00 -5.49
C HIS A 11 -8.62 -7.78 -5.20
N ILE A 12 -7.93 -7.49 -4.10
CA ILE A 12 -6.63 -8.12 -3.80
C ILE A 12 -6.72 -9.22 -2.73
N ARG A 13 -7.84 -9.33 -2.01
CA ARG A 13 -8.03 -10.35 -0.96
C ARG A 13 -8.11 -11.76 -1.52
N GLY A 14 -7.95 -12.75 -0.63
CA GLY A 14 -8.30 -14.14 -0.93
C GLY A 14 -7.47 -14.78 -2.05
N ARG A 15 -6.26 -14.29 -2.31
CA ARG A 15 -5.39 -14.74 -3.41
C ARG A 15 -6.01 -14.52 -4.80
N GLN A 16 -6.88 -13.53 -4.97
CA GLN A 16 -7.46 -13.19 -6.27
C GLN A 16 -6.41 -12.80 -7.33
N LEU A 17 -5.24 -12.32 -6.89
CA LEU A 17 -4.10 -12.04 -7.76
C LEU A 17 -3.00 -13.13 -7.69
N GLY A 18 -3.34 -14.35 -7.28
CA GLY A 18 -2.41 -15.48 -7.12
C GLY A 18 -1.60 -15.46 -5.81
N VAL A 19 -1.30 -14.28 -5.27
CA VAL A 19 -0.52 -14.11 -4.02
C VAL A 19 -1.40 -13.68 -2.83
N LYS A 20 -0.94 -13.96 -1.60
CA LYS A 20 -1.67 -13.54 -0.40
C LYS A 20 -1.39 -12.08 -0.05
N PHE A 21 -2.44 -11.29 0.06
CA PHE A 21 -2.41 -10.00 0.75
C PHE A 21 -2.99 -10.10 2.16
N ARG A 22 -2.41 -9.33 3.08
CA ARG A 22 -2.91 -9.04 4.43
C ARG A 22 -3.29 -7.57 4.48
N ARG A 23 -4.23 -7.19 5.34
CA ARG A 23 -4.61 -5.79 5.57
C ARG A 23 -4.19 -5.32 6.96
N GLN A 24 -3.95 -4.01 7.13
CA GLN A 24 -3.58 -3.37 8.40
C GLN A 24 -2.46 -4.13 9.12
N HIS A 25 -1.37 -4.39 8.41
CA HIS A 25 -0.29 -5.25 8.89
C HIS A 25 0.75 -4.42 9.66
N GLY A 26 1.14 -4.90 10.85
CA GLY A 26 2.22 -4.29 11.62
C GLY A 26 3.59 -4.66 11.04
N VAL A 27 4.40 -3.64 10.75
CA VAL A 27 5.81 -3.76 10.35
C VAL A 27 6.65 -2.89 11.30
N GLY A 28 7.13 -3.52 12.38
CA GLY A 28 7.77 -2.80 13.49
C GLY A 28 6.83 -1.75 14.09
N SER A 29 7.26 -0.49 14.09
CA SER A 29 6.50 0.63 14.65
C SER A 29 5.41 1.17 13.73
N TYR A 30 5.28 0.67 12.49
CA TYR A 30 4.32 1.16 11.51
C TYR A 30 3.23 0.13 11.24
N ILE A 31 2.03 0.61 10.93
CA ILE A 31 0.96 -0.19 10.36
C ILE A 31 0.84 0.22 8.89
N VAL A 32 0.81 -0.76 7.99
CA VAL A 32 0.62 -0.57 6.55
C VAL A 32 -0.77 -1.07 6.13
N ASP A 33 -1.37 -0.45 5.12
CA ASP A 33 -2.74 -0.77 4.71
C ASP A 33 -2.83 -2.18 4.15
N PHE A 34 -1.92 -2.54 3.24
CA PHE A 34 -1.80 -3.89 2.70
C PHE A 34 -0.37 -4.38 2.62
N TYR A 35 -0.20 -5.69 2.82
CA TYR A 35 1.10 -6.35 2.74
C TYR A 35 0.99 -7.70 2.04
N CYS A 36 1.84 -7.92 1.04
CA CYS A 36 2.08 -9.20 0.39
C CYS A 36 3.40 -9.81 0.88
N PRO A 37 3.36 -10.83 1.76
CA PRO A 37 4.58 -11.48 2.25
C PRO A 37 5.37 -12.21 1.17
N GLU A 38 4.68 -12.73 0.15
CA GLU A 38 5.29 -13.55 -0.91
C GLU A 38 6.16 -12.70 -1.85
N LYS A 39 5.86 -11.41 -1.95
CA LYS A 39 6.55 -10.45 -2.84
C LYS A 39 7.24 -9.33 -2.08
N HIS A 40 7.26 -9.37 -0.75
CA HIS A 40 7.80 -8.29 0.10
C HIS A 40 7.23 -6.91 -0.26
N LEU A 41 5.95 -6.85 -0.65
CA LEU A 41 5.31 -5.65 -1.18
C LEU A 41 4.31 -5.06 -0.17
N VAL A 42 4.44 -3.76 0.08
CA VAL A 42 3.50 -2.93 0.83
C VAL A 42 2.71 -2.07 -0.15
N ILE A 43 1.39 -1.94 0.08
CA ILE A 43 0.54 -1.01 -0.64
C ILE A 43 -0.16 -0.11 0.37
N GLU A 44 -0.16 1.19 0.09
CA GLU A 44 -0.80 2.21 0.91
C GLU A 44 -1.78 3.04 0.09
N VAL A 45 -2.88 3.40 0.72
CA VAL A 45 -3.92 4.23 0.14
C VAL A 45 -3.95 5.53 0.92
N ASP A 46 -3.23 6.53 0.42
CA ASP A 46 -3.11 7.84 1.08
C ASP A 46 -4.18 8.80 0.56
N GLY A 47 -4.76 9.58 1.46
CA GLY A 47 -5.75 10.60 1.13
C GLY A 47 -5.16 11.99 0.93
N ASP A 48 -4.03 12.27 1.56
CA ASP A 48 -3.31 13.55 1.47
C ASP A 48 -2.07 13.45 2.35
N SER A 49 -0.89 13.53 1.73
CA SER A 49 0.33 13.79 2.49
C SER A 49 0.28 15.25 2.95
N HIS A 50 -0.10 15.51 4.21
CA HIS A 50 -0.10 16.86 4.77
C HIS A 50 1.24 17.56 4.45
N TYR A 51 1.16 18.74 3.80
CA TYR A 51 2.32 19.49 3.31
C TYR A 51 3.10 20.22 4.41
N THR A 52 3.17 19.66 5.63
CA THR A 52 4.06 20.17 6.67
C THR A 52 5.42 19.50 6.56
N ASP A 53 6.48 20.20 6.95
CA ASP A 53 7.85 19.66 6.90
C ASP A 53 8.01 18.48 7.86
N GLU A 54 7.28 18.47 8.97
CA GLU A 54 7.24 17.35 9.92
C GLU A 54 6.61 16.10 9.30
N ALA A 55 5.49 16.24 8.58
CA ALA A 55 4.82 15.12 7.94
C ALA A 55 5.68 14.52 6.81
N ARG A 56 6.34 15.37 6.02
CA ARG A 56 7.31 14.92 5.01
C ARG A 56 8.47 14.15 5.62
N LYS A 57 9.05 14.67 6.71
CA LYS A 57 10.16 13.99 7.39
C LYS A 57 9.73 12.64 7.94
N TYR A 58 8.56 12.56 8.55
CA TYR A 58 7.99 11.30 9.04
C TYR A 58 7.78 10.30 7.90
N ASP A 59 7.26 10.75 6.76
CA ASP A 59 7.04 9.89 5.59
C ASP A 59 8.35 9.34 5.00
N ILE A 60 9.38 10.18 4.92
CA ILE A 60 10.73 9.77 4.51
C ILE A 60 11.30 8.73 5.46
N GLU A 61 11.26 8.98 6.77
CA GLU A 61 11.75 8.04 7.79
C GLU A 61 11.03 6.69 7.71
N ARG A 62 9.72 6.73 7.53
CA ARG A 62 8.86 5.55 7.37
C ARG A 62 9.23 4.76 6.12
N THR A 63 9.38 5.43 4.98
CA THR A 63 9.75 4.78 3.71
C THR A 63 11.16 4.18 3.81
N ILE A 64 12.12 4.88 4.40
CA ILE A 64 13.47 4.36 4.66
C ILE A 64 13.41 3.11 5.54
N TYR A 65 12.60 3.12 6.60
CA TYR A 65 12.46 1.98 7.50
C TYR A 65 11.91 0.74 6.77
N LEU A 66 10.83 0.90 5.99
CA LEU A 66 10.24 -0.19 5.23
C LEU A 66 11.22 -0.76 4.19
N ASN A 67 11.91 0.12 3.46
CA ASN A 67 12.93 -0.28 2.47
C ASN A 67 14.08 -1.05 3.14
N ARG A 68 14.54 -0.63 4.33
CA ARG A 68 15.57 -1.34 5.11
C ARG A 68 15.11 -2.73 5.59
N LYS A 69 13.80 -2.98 5.66
CA LYS A 69 13.23 -4.32 5.91
C LYS A 69 13.13 -5.16 4.63
N GLY A 70 13.64 -4.67 3.50
CA GLY A 70 13.55 -5.34 2.20
C GLY A 70 12.15 -5.24 1.59
N LEU A 71 11.33 -4.29 2.04
CA LEU A 71 9.97 -4.12 1.55
C LEU A 71 9.93 -3.06 0.45
N GLN A 72 9.25 -3.37 -0.65
CA GLN A 72 8.87 -2.38 -1.65
C GLN A 72 7.57 -1.72 -1.23
N VAL A 73 7.39 -0.43 -1.55
CA VAL A 73 6.22 0.36 -1.14
C VAL A 73 5.60 1.00 -2.38
N LEU A 74 4.35 0.65 -2.66
CA LEU A 74 3.49 1.35 -3.62
C LEU A 74 2.49 2.22 -2.87
N ARG A 75 2.28 3.45 -3.34
CA ARG A 75 1.31 4.39 -2.76
C ARG A 75 0.35 4.84 -3.84
N PHE A 76 -0.93 4.79 -3.53
CA PHE A 76 -2.00 5.28 -4.39
C PHE A 76 -2.81 6.32 -3.63
N THR A 77 -3.27 7.34 -4.33
CA THR A 77 -4.19 8.31 -3.76
C THR A 77 -5.59 7.71 -3.64
N ASN A 78 -6.40 8.26 -2.74
CA ASN A 78 -7.84 7.97 -2.69
C ASN A 78 -8.50 8.16 -4.07
N GLU A 79 -8.12 9.19 -4.82
CA GLU A 79 -8.66 9.47 -6.15
C GLU A 79 -8.31 8.36 -7.14
N GLN A 80 -7.05 7.92 -7.17
CA GLN A 80 -6.61 6.83 -8.04
C GLN A 80 -7.36 5.53 -7.74
N VAL A 81 -7.55 5.18 -6.46
CA VAL A 81 -8.26 3.94 -6.09
C VAL A 81 -9.76 4.03 -6.43
N MET A 82 -10.36 5.22 -6.32
CA MET A 82 -11.79 5.40 -6.56
C MET A 82 -12.12 5.52 -8.05
N ASN A 83 -11.28 6.21 -8.82
CA ASN A 83 -11.56 6.58 -10.21
C ASN A 83 -10.74 5.78 -11.24
N GLU A 84 -9.60 5.22 -10.86
CA GLU A 84 -8.63 4.58 -11.76
C GLU A 84 -8.25 3.17 -11.30
N LEU A 85 -9.20 2.45 -10.70
CA LEU A 85 -8.94 1.16 -10.04
C LEU A 85 -8.24 0.13 -10.94
N ASP A 86 -8.61 0.04 -12.22
CA ASP A 86 -7.99 -0.90 -13.16
C ASP A 86 -6.50 -0.57 -13.39
N ALA A 87 -6.15 0.72 -13.44
CA ALA A 87 -4.76 1.15 -13.54
C ALA A 87 -3.97 0.80 -12.27
N VAL A 88 -4.58 1.02 -11.08
CA VAL A 88 -4.01 0.61 -9.78
C VAL A 88 -3.73 -0.90 -9.76
N LEU A 89 -4.71 -1.72 -10.16
CA LEU A 89 -4.57 -3.17 -10.19
C LEU A 89 -3.50 -3.63 -11.19
N ASN A 90 -3.38 -2.99 -12.35
CA ASN A 90 -2.34 -3.29 -13.33
C ASN A 90 -0.94 -3.01 -12.77
N VAL A 91 -0.74 -1.88 -12.08
CA VAL A 91 0.54 -1.58 -11.41
C VAL A 91 0.87 -2.66 -10.38
N ILE A 92 -0.10 -3.05 -9.54
CA ILE A 92 0.09 -4.12 -8.55
C ILE A 92 0.45 -5.44 -9.24
N LEU A 93 -0.24 -5.81 -10.32
CA LEU A 93 0.01 -7.04 -11.09
C LEU A 93 1.41 -7.09 -11.68
N VAL A 94 1.89 -5.98 -12.24
CA VAL A 94 3.27 -5.88 -12.77
C VAL A 94 4.29 -6.08 -11.65
N GLU A 95 4.06 -5.49 -10.47
CA GLU A 95 4.98 -5.59 -9.34
C GLU A 95 5.02 -6.99 -8.70
N ILE A 96 3.88 -7.71 -8.71
CA ILE A 96 3.80 -9.06 -8.12
C ILE A 96 4.05 -10.19 -9.11
N SER A 97 4.24 -9.90 -10.40
CA SER A 97 4.60 -10.91 -11.40
C SER A 97 6.01 -11.44 -11.12
#